data_AF-A0A2V2UJD4-F1
#
_entry.id   AF-A0A2V2UJD4-F1
#
_cell.length_a   1.000
_cell.length_b   1.000
_cell.length_c   1.000
_cell.angle_alpha   90.00
_cell.angle_beta   90.00
_cell.angle_gamma   90.00
#
_symmetry.space_group_name_H-M   'P 1'
#
loop_
_entity.id
_entity.type
_entity.pdbx_description
1 polymer ?
#
loop_
_entity_poly.entity_id
_entity_poly.type
_entity_poly.pdbx_seq_one_letter_code
_entity_poly.pdbx_strand_id
1 'polypeptide(L)'
;MADVVCAMELVGRAVRCNEYLPKLPSEDSNVVSSPPANSVEEEDDVSGVEITSEAPADPKLLRRFALLFMAAHLADICAPPLGAPVEQIEVTFVRNELVEDFVALFRHHPLLWRTAAMYVVYSPLMNPAILYRIVTERAGNAVSDRYTFLACHTFICSSWEETSAFQVALRRLREKYPLSETLDKWIASVDYYRRKAVEVLHEKIINERWACGETAPAVWLAVECQQSKSLQIRFERILRSPGALESVEVYVVGQAVNNNFISVDTSSNLRMLNVLRVCAAVSEYRRAIGSLQGLDGQKDPVRSPDTIHWVLRAAEKALRCTASFRMHPTTVLALVEQTVDVALRLPEEQRPRNFIPLLSHALELVLAYHSEKRSQHAAHASAIREKIMRLL
;
A
#
# COMPACT_ATOMS: atom_id res chain seq x y z
N MET A 1 24.58 -43.10 3.94
CA MET A 1 24.24 -41.67 3.75
C MET A 1 24.48 -41.25 2.30
N ALA A 2 25.68 -41.49 1.74
CA ALA A 2 25.96 -41.28 0.31
C ALA A 2 24.92 -41.95 -0.63
N ASP A 3 24.43 -43.15 -0.29
CA ASP A 3 23.40 -43.84 -1.09
C ASP A 3 22.05 -43.10 -1.14
N VAL A 4 21.68 -42.42 -0.05
CA VAL A 4 20.42 -41.68 0.06
C VAL A 4 20.52 -40.37 -0.73
N VAL A 5 21.63 -39.65 -0.59
CA VAL A 5 21.92 -38.45 -1.39
C VAL A 5 21.91 -38.79 -2.88
N CYS A 6 22.65 -39.82 -3.30
CA CYS A 6 22.72 -40.26 -4.68
C CYS A 6 21.33 -40.67 -5.22
N ALA A 7 20.54 -41.41 -4.44
CA ALA A 7 19.19 -41.79 -4.82
C ALA A 7 18.27 -40.56 -5.00
N MET A 8 18.30 -39.59 -4.07
CA MET A 8 17.50 -38.37 -4.16
C MET A 8 17.90 -37.53 -5.37
N GLU A 9 19.20 -37.38 -5.64
CA GLU A 9 19.69 -36.66 -6.81
C GLU A 9 19.30 -37.34 -8.13
N LEU A 10 19.33 -38.67 -8.18
CA LEU A 10 18.91 -39.44 -9.35
C LEU A 10 17.41 -39.26 -9.60
N VAL A 11 16.59 -39.30 -8.55
CA VAL A 11 15.15 -39.02 -8.64
C VAL A 11 14.92 -37.58 -9.11
N GLY A 12 15.61 -36.59 -8.52
CA GLY A 12 15.51 -35.19 -8.92
C GLY A 12 15.87 -34.97 -10.38
N ARG A 13 17.01 -35.53 -10.83
CA ARG A 13 17.44 -35.47 -12.23
C ARG A 13 16.44 -36.17 -13.16
N ALA A 14 15.92 -37.34 -12.79
CA ALA A 14 14.95 -38.07 -13.59
C ALA A 14 13.63 -37.29 -13.77
N VAL A 15 13.25 -36.46 -12.81
CA VAL A 15 12.05 -35.62 -12.91
C VAL A 15 12.33 -34.31 -13.66
N ARG A 16 13.50 -33.68 -13.47
CA ARG A 16 13.91 -32.44 -14.17
C ARG A 16 14.18 -32.64 -15.66
N CYS A 17 14.86 -33.74 -16.02
CA CYS A 17 15.29 -34.03 -17.39
C CYS A 17 14.27 -34.84 -18.19
N ASN A 18 13.06 -35.05 -17.67
CA ASN A 18 12.05 -35.82 -18.37
C ASN A 18 11.47 -34.98 -19.53
N GLU A 19 11.95 -35.25 -20.75
CA GLU A 19 11.53 -34.58 -22.00
C GLU A 19 10.03 -34.70 -22.28
N TYR A 20 9.33 -35.60 -21.61
CA TYR A 20 7.88 -35.79 -21.74
C TYR A 20 7.07 -34.92 -20.78
N LEU A 21 7.69 -34.13 -19.92
CA LEU A 21 7.01 -33.24 -18.98
C LEU A 21 7.12 -31.78 -19.46
N PRO A 22 6.01 -31.02 -19.52
CA PRO A 22 6.06 -29.62 -19.95
C PRO A 22 6.95 -28.81 -19.03
N LYS A 23 7.73 -27.87 -19.62
CA LYS A 23 8.54 -26.89 -18.88
C LYS A 23 7.65 -26.10 -17.92
N LEU A 24 8.21 -25.57 -16.82
CA LEU A 24 7.45 -24.77 -15.84
C LEU A 24 6.56 -23.75 -16.58
N PRO A 25 5.33 -23.49 -16.10
CA PRO A 25 4.53 -22.41 -16.65
C PRO A 25 5.37 -21.12 -16.63
N SER A 26 5.36 -20.38 -17.74
CA SER A 26 6.10 -19.12 -17.84
C SER A 26 5.71 -18.20 -16.69
N GLU A 27 6.66 -17.38 -16.23
CA GLU A 27 6.47 -16.43 -15.12
C GLU A 27 5.27 -15.46 -15.31
N ASP A 28 4.71 -15.39 -16.53
CA ASP A 28 3.56 -14.54 -16.92
C ASP A 28 2.18 -15.25 -16.93
N SER A 29 2.03 -16.47 -16.41
CA SER A 29 0.74 -17.17 -16.39
C SER A 29 -0.21 -16.58 -15.33
N ASN A 30 -1.08 -15.65 -15.74
CA ASN A 30 -2.18 -15.11 -14.93
C ASN A 30 -3.26 -16.18 -14.66
N VAL A 31 -3.04 -17.04 -13.66
CA VAL A 31 -4.09 -17.92 -13.13
C VAL A 31 -4.98 -17.09 -12.21
N VAL A 32 -6.05 -16.52 -12.78
CA VAL A 32 -7.12 -15.85 -12.02
C VAL A 32 -8.18 -16.89 -11.70
N SER A 33 -8.22 -17.35 -10.45
CA SER A 33 -9.34 -18.14 -9.93
C SER A 33 -10.25 -17.20 -9.16
N SER A 34 -11.28 -16.67 -9.82
CA SER A 34 -12.34 -15.90 -9.15
C SER A 34 -13.19 -16.85 -8.29
N PRO A 35 -13.56 -16.51 -7.06
CA PRO A 35 -14.56 -17.27 -6.31
C PRO A 35 -15.95 -17.08 -6.95
N PRO A 36 -16.82 -18.11 -6.98
CA PRO A 36 -18.17 -17.97 -7.48
C PRO A 36 -18.95 -17.03 -6.55
N ALA A 37 -19.53 -15.98 -7.13
CA ALA A 37 -20.45 -15.10 -6.42
C ALA A 37 -21.78 -15.85 -6.22
N ASN A 38 -22.07 -16.26 -4.98
CA ASN A 38 -23.41 -16.73 -4.63
C ASN A 38 -24.33 -15.51 -4.47
N SER A 39 -25.13 -15.21 -5.50
CA SER A 39 -26.36 -14.44 -5.35
C SER A 39 -27.52 -15.42 -5.22
N VAL A 40 -28.25 -15.35 -4.11
CA VAL A 40 -29.42 -16.16 -3.78
C VAL A 40 -30.69 -15.45 -4.26
N GLU A 41 -31.71 -16.26 -4.57
CA GLU A 41 -33.14 -15.99 -4.89
C GLU A 41 -33.39 -15.86 -6.41
N GLU A 42 -34.08 -16.81 -7.09
CA GLU A 42 -35.46 -17.29 -6.89
C GLU A 42 -35.70 -18.70 -7.47
N GLU A 43 -36.76 -19.35 -6.98
CA GLU A 43 -37.23 -20.71 -7.27
C GLU A 43 -37.77 -20.88 -8.71
N ASP A 44 -37.38 -21.93 -9.42
CA ASP A 44 -38.22 -23.13 -9.71
C ASP A 44 -37.68 -23.92 -10.92
N ASP A 45 -37.41 -25.20 -10.64
CA ASP A 45 -37.43 -26.39 -11.49
C ASP A 45 -36.61 -26.56 -12.80
N VAL A 46 -36.16 -27.82 -12.95
CA VAL A 46 -35.55 -28.50 -14.12
C VAL A 46 -34.00 -28.51 -14.22
N SER A 47 -33.46 -29.64 -13.75
CA SER A 47 -32.20 -30.31 -14.11
C SER A 47 -31.25 -29.58 -15.08
N GLY A 48 -30.24 -28.94 -14.51
CA GLY A 48 -29.03 -28.53 -15.22
C GLY A 48 -27.86 -28.59 -14.25
N VAL A 49 -27.30 -29.79 -14.05
CA VAL A 49 -25.95 -29.88 -13.48
C VAL A 49 -25.02 -29.31 -14.55
N GLU A 50 -24.82 -27.99 -14.55
CA GLU A 50 -23.65 -27.40 -15.19
C GLU A 50 -22.43 -27.87 -14.38
N ILE A 51 -21.94 -29.06 -14.75
CA ILE A 51 -20.58 -29.47 -14.49
C ILE A 51 -19.75 -28.41 -15.22
N THR A 52 -19.24 -27.42 -14.49
CA THR A 52 -18.20 -26.53 -14.97
C THR A 52 -17.10 -27.42 -15.51
N SER A 53 -17.01 -27.52 -16.83
CA SER A 53 -16.01 -28.30 -17.54
C SER A 53 -14.64 -27.68 -17.24
N GLU A 54 -14.03 -28.07 -16.11
CA GLU A 54 -12.60 -27.95 -15.91
C GLU A 54 -11.94 -28.60 -17.12
N ALA A 55 -11.21 -27.81 -17.91
CA ALA A 55 -10.46 -28.34 -19.04
C ALA A 55 -9.63 -29.54 -18.53
N PRO A 56 -9.64 -30.69 -19.23
CA PRO A 56 -8.96 -31.88 -18.74
C PRO A 56 -7.49 -31.58 -18.52
N ALA A 57 -7.04 -31.74 -17.27
CA ALA A 57 -5.66 -31.47 -16.89
C ALA A 57 -4.72 -32.36 -17.71
N ASP A 58 -3.66 -31.76 -18.28
CA ASP A 58 -2.68 -32.50 -19.08
C ASP A 58 -2.11 -33.67 -18.25
N PRO A 59 -2.26 -34.94 -18.68
CA PRO A 59 -1.77 -36.09 -17.94
C PRO A 59 -0.25 -36.03 -17.70
N LYS A 60 0.51 -35.30 -18.53
CA LYS A 60 1.93 -35.05 -18.30
C LYS A 60 2.17 -34.11 -17.13
N LEU A 61 1.36 -33.05 -16.98
CA LEU A 61 1.43 -32.16 -15.81
C LEU A 61 1.08 -32.90 -14.53
N LEU A 62 0.03 -33.71 -14.54
CA LEU A 62 -0.37 -34.53 -13.38
C LEU A 62 0.73 -35.52 -12.99
N ARG A 63 1.37 -36.18 -13.97
CA ARG A 63 2.49 -37.08 -13.72
C ARG A 63 3.70 -36.32 -13.16
N ARG A 64 4.04 -35.14 -13.69
CA ARG A 64 5.11 -34.29 -13.15
C ARG A 64 4.83 -33.91 -11.69
N PHE A 65 3.60 -33.49 -11.41
CA PHE A 65 3.16 -33.14 -10.07
C PHE A 65 3.28 -34.31 -9.11
N ALA A 66 2.74 -35.49 -9.47
CA ALA A 66 2.80 -36.68 -8.63
C ALA A 66 4.24 -37.12 -8.33
N LEU A 67 5.14 -37.08 -9.33
CA LEU A 67 6.53 -37.44 -9.15
C LEU A 67 7.28 -36.47 -8.24
N LEU A 68 7.11 -35.15 -8.44
CA LEU A 68 7.72 -34.14 -7.56
C LEU A 68 7.14 -34.17 -6.14
N PHE A 69 5.83 -34.40 -6.03
CA PHE A 69 5.17 -34.61 -4.76
C PHE A 69 5.80 -35.78 -4.00
N MET A 70 5.87 -36.97 -4.62
CA MET A 70 6.47 -38.14 -3.97
C MET A 70 7.94 -37.92 -3.62
N ALA A 71 8.73 -37.35 -4.54
CA ALA A 71 10.14 -37.10 -4.33
C ALA A 71 10.40 -36.14 -3.16
N ALA A 72 9.70 -35.01 -3.12
CA ALA A 72 9.84 -34.03 -2.05
C ALA A 72 9.44 -34.60 -0.68
N HIS A 73 8.33 -35.35 -0.60
CA HIS A 73 7.86 -35.90 0.67
C HIS A 73 8.70 -37.09 1.16
N LEU A 74 9.20 -37.94 0.26
CA LEU A 74 10.17 -38.97 0.64
C LEU A 74 11.48 -38.33 1.11
N ALA A 75 11.92 -37.25 0.46
CA ALA A 75 13.07 -36.50 0.91
C ALA A 75 12.87 -35.88 2.30
N ASP A 76 11.66 -35.39 2.61
CA ASP A 76 11.28 -34.89 3.95
C ASP A 76 11.36 -35.97 5.02
N ILE A 77 10.87 -37.18 4.73
CA ILE A 77 10.92 -38.32 5.67
C ILE A 77 12.37 -38.72 5.95
N CYS A 78 13.22 -38.67 4.92
CA CYS A 78 14.64 -38.98 5.04
C CYS A 78 15.49 -37.80 5.53
N ALA A 79 14.91 -36.62 5.73
CA ALA A 79 15.65 -35.44 6.13
C ALA A 79 16.20 -35.61 7.55
N PRO A 80 17.45 -35.22 7.79
CA PRO A 80 18.01 -35.30 9.12
C PRO A 80 17.33 -34.26 10.04
N PRO A 81 17.33 -34.50 11.37
CA PRO A 81 16.74 -33.54 12.30
C PRO A 81 17.47 -32.19 12.26
N LEU A 82 16.76 -31.12 12.64
CA LEU A 82 17.33 -29.78 12.68
C LEU A 82 18.60 -29.75 13.54
N GLY A 83 19.70 -29.30 12.95
CA GLY A 83 21.01 -29.28 13.60
C GLY A 83 21.69 -30.65 13.65
N ALA A 84 21.39 -31.58 12.75
CA ALA A 84 22.16 -32.81 12.58
C ALA A 84 23.65 -32.53 12.28
N PRO A 85 24.55 -33.51 12.49
CA PRO A 85 25.98 -33.37 12.21
C PRO A 85 26.29 -32.88 10.78
N VAL A 86 27.43 -32.22 10.60
CA VAL A 86 27.80 -31.58 9.32
C VAL A 86 27.90 -32.60 8.19
N GLU A 87 28.26 -33.85 8.48
CA GLU A 87 28.33 -34.93 7.48
C GLU A 87 26.95 -35.28 6.87
N GLN A 88 25.87 -34.76 7.46
CA GLN A 88 24.49 -35.01 7.03
C GLN A 88 23.88 -33.81 6.30
N ILE A 89 24.59 -32.68 6.22
CA ILE A 89 24.04 -31.42 5.72
C ILE A 89 23.69 -31.48 4.23
N GLU A 90 24.41 -32.30 3.47
CA GLU A 90 24.18 -32.53 2.04
C GLU A 90 22.78 -33.08 1.77
N VAL A 91 22.28 -33.97 2.63
CA VAL A 91 20.90 -34.50 2.55
C VAL A 91 19.88 -33.36 2.65
N THR A 92 20.10 -32.40 3.55
CA THR A 92 19.23 -31.23 3.71
C THR A 92 19.21 -30.37 2.44
N PHE A 93 20.36 -30.15 1.81
CA PHE A 93 20.43 -29.36 0.58
C PHE A 93 19.73 -30.05 -0.60
N VAL A 94 20.01 -31.33 -0.83
CA VAL A 94 19.33 -32.10 -1.90
C VAL A 94 17.82 -32.16 -1.68
N ARG A 95 17.39 -32.37 -0.43
CA ARG A 95 15.98 -32.30 -0.04
C ARG A 95 15.37 -30.93 -0.35
N ASN A 96 16.09 -29.84 -0.05
CA ASN A 96 15.60 -28.49 -0.32
C ASN A 96 15.44 -28.24 -1.82
N GLU A 97 16.31 -28.75 -2.68
CA GLU A 97 16.14 -28.60 -4.13
C GLU A 97 14.86 -29.31 -4.62
N LEU A 98 14.56 -30.51 -4.12
CA LEU A 98 13.35 -31.25 -4.48
C LEU A 98 12.08 -30.53 -4.01
N VAL A 99 12.12 -29.93 -2.81
CA VAL A 99 11.03 -29.10 -2.29
C VAL A 99 10.86 -27.84 -3.13
N GLU A 100 11.94 -27.17 -3.54
CA GLU A 100 11.88 -26.01 -4.42
C GLU A 100 11.22 -26.36 -5.76
N ASP A 101 11.63 -27.48 -6.39
CA ASP A 101 11.04 -27.95 -7.65
C ASP A 101 9.53 -28.25 -7.50
N PHE A 102 9.14 -28.90 -6.41
CA PHE A 102 7.74 -29.21 -6.12
C PHE A 102 6.92 -27.94 -5.91
N VAL A 103 7.40 -27.02 -5.07
CA VAL A 103 6.75 -25.74 -4.77
C VAL A 103 6.60 -24.87 -6.02
N ALA A 104 7.57 -24.90 -6.92
CA ALA A 104 7.54 -24.11 -8.15
C ALA A 104 6.35 -24.47 -9.07
N LEU A 105 5.77 -25.67 -8.95
CA LEU A 105 4.58 -26.07 -9.71
C LEU A 105 3.32 -25.27 -9.35
N PHE A 106 3.20 -24.79 -8.12
CA PHE A 106 1.95 -24.22 -7.61
C PHE A 106 2.11 -22.92 -6.82
N ARG A 107 3.34 -22.41 -6.64
CA ARG A 107 3.60 -21.17 -5.90
C ARG A 107 2.85 -19.94 -6.42
N HIS A 108 2.53 -19.92 -7.71
CA HIS A 108 1.81 -18.81 -8.34
C HIS A 108 0.28 -18.94 -8.21
N HIS A 109 -0.23 -20.10 -7.79
CA HIS A 109 -1.65 -20.37 -7.69
C HIS A 109 -2.29 -19.58 -6.52
N PRO A 110 -3.37 -18.80 -6.74
CA PRO A 110 -3.99 -17.94 -5.72
C PRO A 110 -4.40 -18.65 -4.43
N LEU A 111 -4.78 -19.93 -4.52
CA LEU A 111 -5.21 -20.72 -3.36
C LEU A 111 -4.08 -21.54 -2.72
N LEU A 112 -2.98 -21.80 -3.44
CA LEU A 112 -1.92 -22.73 -2.99
C LEU A 112 -0.59 -22.04 -2.67
N TRP A 113 -0.44 -20.75 -2.98
CA TRP A 113 0.79 -20.00 -2.68
C TRP A 113 1.16 -20.06 -1.19
N ARG A 114 0.18 -20.09 -0.28
CA ARG A 114 0.44 -20.17 1.16
C ARG A 114 1.05 -21.51 1.52
N THR A 115 0.52 -22.60 0.97
CA THR A 115 1.11 -23.94 1.12
C THR A 115 2.54 -23.96 0.62
N ALA A 116 2.80 -23.34 -0.54
CA ALA A 116 4.14 -23.19 -1.11
C ALA A 116 5.08 -22.42 -0.15
N ALA A 117 4.61 -21.29 0.37
CA ALA A 117 5.34 -20.49 1.35
C ALA A 117 5.62 -21.26 2.65
N MET A 118 4.68 -22.10 3.10
CA MET A 118 4.84 -22.97 4.27
C MET A 118 5.94 -24.02 4.04
N TYR A 119 5.97 -24.71 2.90
CA TYR A 119 7.08 -25.62 2.60
C TYR A 119 8.42 -24.88 2.72
N VAL A 120 8.55 -23.71 2.11
CA VAL A 120 9.80 -22.94 2.11
C VAL A 120 10.17 -22.43 3.51
N VAL A 121 9.23 -21.90 4.29
CA VAL A 121 9.53 -21.32 5.62
C VAL A 121 9.90 -22.38 6.65
N TYR A 122 9.37 -23.60 6.54
CA TYR A 122 9.70 -24.73 7.42
C TYR A 122 10.84 -25.60 6.90
N SER A 123 11.49 -25.19 5.81
CA SER A 123 12.67 -25.88 5.25
C SER A 123 13.97 -25.30 5.85
N PRO A 124 14.74 -26.07 6.65
CA PRO A 124 16.00 -25.59 7.21
C PRO A 124 16.99 -25.21 6.11
N LEU A 125 17.68 -24.07 6.27
CA LEU A 125 18.72 -23.60 5.34
C LEU A 125 18.26 -23.40 3.88
N MET A 126 16.95 -23.31 3.64
CA MET A 126 16.39 -22.98 2.34
C MET A 126 16.79 -21.56 1.92
N ASN A 127 16.89 -21.30 0.62
CA ASN A 127 17.20 -19.97 0.11
C ASN A 127 16.05 -18.98 0.45
N PRO A 128 16.27 -17.97 1.31
CA PRO A 128 15.22 -17.05 1.74
C PRO A 128 14.65 -16.19 0.61
N ALA A 129 15.39 -16.04 -0.51
CA ALA A 129 14.90 -15.33 -1.69
C ALA A 129 13.68 -16.00 -2.32
N ILE A 130 13.52 -17.33 -2.18
CA ILE A 130 12.36 -18.06 -2.69
C ILE A 130 11.09 -17.56 -1.97
N LEU A 131 11.12 -17.49 -0.64
CA LEU A 131 9.99 -17.05 0.16
C LEU A 131 9.61 -15.60 -0.13
N TYR A 132 10.63 -14.74 -0.26
CA TYR A 132 10.47 -13.36 -0.69
C TYR A 132 9.72 -13.25 -2.03
N ARG A 133 10.10 -14.03 -3.04
CA ARG A 133 9.43 -14.03 -4.36
C ARG A 133 7.97 -14.45 -4.26
N ILE A 134 7.70 -15.59 -3.60
CA ILE A 134 6.34 -16.12 -3.44
C ILE A 134 5.40 -15.07 -2.84
N VAL A 135 5.83 -14.42 -1.75
CA VAL A 135 5.01 -13.43 -1.02
C VAL A 135 4.86 -12.13 -1.83
N THR A 136 5.94 -11.59 -2.40
CA THR A 136 5.89 -10.28 -3.11
C THR A 136 5.22 -10.32 -4.47
N GLU A 137 5.06 -11.51 -5.06
CA GLU A 137 4.25 -11.72 -6.26
C GLU A 137 2.74 -11.67 -5.97
N ARG A 138 2.32 -11.82 -4.71
CA ARG A 138 0.89 -11.76 -4.34
C ARG A 138 0.32 -10.34 -4.31
N ALA A 139 1.16 -9.32 -4.52
CA ALA A 139 0.75 -7.92 -4.39
C ALA A 139 -0.44 -7.55 -5.27
N GLY A 140 -0.46 -7.98 -6.54
CA GLY A 140 -1.59 -7.72 -7.45
C GLY A 140 -2.89 -8.33 -6.91
N ASN A 141 -2.86 -9.62 -6.53
CA ASN A 141 -4.01 -10.30 -5.97
C ASN A 141 -4.46 -9.69 -4.63
N ALA A 142 -3.55 -9.20 -3.81
CA ALA A 142 -3.85 -8.56 -2.52
C ALA A 142 -4.59 -7.22 -2.67
N VAL A 143 -4.52 -6.58 -3.84
CA VAL A 143 -5.27 -5.35 -4.12
C VAL A 143 -6.72 -5.69 -4.41
N SER A 144 -6.97 -6.72 -5.22
CA SER A 144 -8.31 -7.18 -5.60
C SER A 144 -9.01 -8.02 -4.51
N ASP A 145 -8.25 -8.73 -3.69
CA ASP A 145 -8.77 -9.68 -2.69
C ASP A 145 -8.24 -9.39 -1.28
N ARG A 146 -9.17 -8.96 -0.40
CA ARG A 146 -8.90 -8.71 1.02
C ARG A 146 -8.39 -9.97 1.73
N TYR A 147 -8.84 -11.16 1.34
CA TYR A 147 -8.38 -12.40 1.96
C TYR A 147 -6.91 -12.64 1.65
N THR A 148 -6.47 -12.44 0.41
CA THR A 148 -5.06 -12.54 0.02
C THR A 148 -4.19 -11.53 0.77
N PHE A 149 -4.64 -10.28 0.93
CA PHE A 149 -3.94 -9.29 1.74
C PHE A 149 -3.75 -9.75 3.18
N LEU A 150 -4.84 -10.12 3.86
CA LEU A 150 -4.80 -10.57 5.25
C LEU A 150 -3.94 -11.83 5.40
N ALA A 151 -4.03 -12.75 4.45
CA ALA A 151 -3.23 -13.97 4.44
C ALA A 151 -1.73 -13.71 4.34
N CYS A 152 -1.31 -12.76 3.49
CA CYS A 152 0.09 -12.35 3.41
C CYS A 152 0.56 -11.73 4.73
N HIS A 153 -0.23 -10.82 5.29
CA HIS A 153 0.08 -10.19 6.56
C HIS A 153 0.18 -11.21 7.70
N THR A 154 -0.81 -12.08 7.86
CA THR A 154 -0.82 -13.14 8.88
C THR A 154 0.38 -14.06 8.70
N PHE A 155 0.70 -14.50 7.49
CA PHE A 155 1.84 -15.38 7.25
C PHE A 155 3.18 -14.74 7.67
N ILE A 156 3.40 -13.47 7.30
CA ILE A 156 4.63 -12.75 7.66
C ILE A 156 4.74 -12.53 9.18
N CYS A 157 3.64 -12.12 9.81
CA CYS A 157 3.56 -11.82 11.25
C CYS A 157 3.28 -13.05 12.12
N SER A 158 3.38 -14.27 11.57
CA SER A 158 3.30 -15.50 12.37
C SER A 158 4.39 -16.46 11.95
N SER A 159 4.24 -17.17 10.82
CA SER A 159 5.15 -18.24 10.41
C SER A 159 6.57 -17.75 10.05
N TRP A 160 6.71 -16.53 9.51
CA TRP A 160 8.02 -15.97 9.15
C TRP A 160 8.60 -15.03 10.23
N GLU A 161 7.86 -14.78 11.31
CA GLU A 161 8.32 -13.91 12.38
C GLU A 161 9.48 -14.54 13.16
N GLU A 162 10.45 -13.71 13.58
CA GLU A 162 11.62 -14.12 14.39
C GLU A 162 11.25 -14.92 15.64
N THR A 163 10.10 -14.60 16.24
CA THR A 163 9.57 -15.19 17.48
C THR A 163 8.86 -16.52 17.24
N SER A 164 8.60 -16.90 16.00
CA SER A 164 7.92 -18.16 15.70
C SER A 164 8.77 -19.36 16.12
N ALA A 165 8.12 -20.45 16.56
CA ALA A 165 8.82 -21.59 17.14
C ALA A 165 9.91 -22.16 16.22
N PHE A 166 9.65 -22.23 14.90
CA PHE A 166 10.61 -22.72 13.93
C PHE A 166 11.76 -21.72 13.72
N GLN A 167 11.47 -20.42 13.64
CA GLN A 167 12.49 -19.38 13.48
C GLN A 167 13.40 -19.27 14.71
N VAL A 168 12.86 -19.47 15.91
CA VAL A 168 13.63 -19.59 17.16
C VAL A 168 14.51 -20.84 17.12
N ALA A 169 13.96 -21.99 16.73
CA ALA A 169 14.73 -23.24 16.62
C ALA A 169 15.88 -23.13 15.61
N LEU A 170 15.67 -22.47 14.47
CA LEU A 170 16.71 -22.19 13.48
C LEU A 170 17.81 -21.30 14.06
N ARG A 171 17.47 -20.26 14.84
CA ARG A 171 18.46 -19.36 15.45
C ARG A 171 19.28 -20.06 16.55
N ARG A 172 18.72 -21.06 17.22
CA ARG A 172 19.47 -21.92 18.17
C ARG A 172 20.57 -22.75 17.51
N LEU A 173 20.59 -22.88 16.17
CA LEU A 173 21.74 -23.47 15.48
C LEU A 173 23.05 -22.70 15.76
N ARG A 174 22.98 -21.41 16.11
CA ARG A 174 24.14 -20.63 16.56
C ARG A 174 24.81 -21.20 17.80
N GLU A 175 24.04 -21.79 18.70
CA GLU A 175 24.58 -22.44 19.91
C GLU A 175 25.40 -23.68 19.53
N LYS A 176 24.96 -24.40 18.48
CA LYS A 176 25.65 -25.59 17.98
C LYS A 176 26.83 -25.28 17.07
N TYR A 177 26.76 -24.18 16.32
CA TYR A 177 27.78 -23.76 15.36
C TYR A 177 28.22 -22.29 15.59
N PRO A 178 28.81 -21.97 16.76
CA PRO A 178 29.06 -20.59 17.19
C PRO A 178 30.11 -19.85 16.35
N LEU A 179 30.93 -20.56 15.58
CA LEU A 179 31.99 -19.99 14.74
C LEU A 179 31.62 -19.97 13.24
N SER A 180 30.38 -20.34 12.87
CA SER A 180 29.98 -20.46 11.47
C SER A 180 29.50 -19.12 10.90
N GLU A 181 30.39 -18.40 10.22
CA GLU A 181 30.01 -17.17 9.51
C GLU A 181 28.92 -17.40 8.45
N THR A 182 28.92 -18.57 7.80
CA THR A 182 27.94 -18.90 6.76
C THR A 182 26.53 -18.97 7.35
N LEU A 183 26.39 -19.57 8.53
CA LEU A 183 25.11 -19.62 9.24
C LEU A 183 24.64 -18.21 9.61
N ASP A 184 25.54 -17.35 10.11
CA ASP A 184 25.19 -15.97 10.45
C ASP A 184 24.77 -15.14 9.25
N LYS A 185 25.50 -15.26 8.12
CA LYS A 185 25.13 -14.63 6.85
C LYS A 185 23.77 -15.11 6.35
N TRP A 186 23.48 -16.41 6.51
CA TRP A 186 22.18 -16.97 6.14
C TRP A 186 21.04 -16.44 7.03
N ILE A 187 21.19 -16.43 8.36
CA ILE A 187 20.19 -15.86 9.28
C ILE A 187 19.95 -14.38 8.98
N ALA A 188 21.03 -13.60 8.80
CA ALA A 188 20.92 -12.20 8.41
C ALA A 188 20.18 -12.02 7.07
N SER A 189 20.37 -12.95 6.13
CA SER A 189 19.63 -12.97 4.86
C SER A 189 18.14 -13.25 5.06
N VAL A 190 17.77 -14.17 5.95
CA VAL A 190 16.36 -14.43 6.30
C VAL A 190 15.69 -13.17 6.84
N ASP A 191 16.35 -12.47 7.78
CA ASP A 191 15.83 -11.22 8.38
C ASP A 191 15.75 -10.08 7.35
N TYR A 192 16.74 -9.99 6.46
CA TYR A 192 16.75 -9.04 5.35
C TYR A 192 15.56 -9.28 4.41
N TYR A 193 15.40 -10.52 3.92
CA TYR A 193 14.34 -10.85 2.97
C TYR A 193 12.94 -10.73 3.57
N ARG A 194 12.75 -11.00 4.87
CA ARG A 194 11.46 -10.75 5.54
C ARG A 194 11.11 -9.27 5.51
N ARG A 195 12.03 -8.41 6.00
CA ARG A 195 11.82 -6.95 5.99
C ARG A 195 11.61 -6.43 4.58
N LYS A 196 12.40 -6.92 3.62
CA LYS A 196 12.28 -6.53 2.23
C LYS A 196 10.97 -6.99 1.58
N ALA A 197 10.47 -8.18 1.95
CA ALA A 197 9.18 -8.68 1.47
C ALA A 197 8.03 -7.78 1.93
N VAL A 198 8.01 -7.42 3.22
CA VAL A 198 7.03 -6.46 3.78
C VAL A 198 7.11 -5.14 3.02
N GLU A 199 8.31 -4.61 2.85
CA GLU A 199 8.50 -3.33 2.19
C GLU A 199 7.97 -3.34 0.75
N VAL A 200 8.35 -4.34 -0.05
CA VAL A 200 8.01 -4.43 -1.46
C VAL A 200 6.54 -4.79 -1.66
N LEU A 201 5.97 -5.65 -0.80
CA LEU A 201 4.56 -6.01 -0.85
C LEU A 201 3.69 -4.77 -0.64
N HIS A 202 3.93 -4.01 0.43
CA HIS A 202 3.19 -2.78 0.70
C HIS A 202 3.40 -1.73 -0.40
N GLU A 203 4.63 -1.52 -0.87
CA GLU A 203 4.92 -0.59 -1.96
C GLU A 203 4.10 -0.92 -3.22
N LYS A 204 4.09 -2.20 -3.64
CA LYS A 204 3.31 -2.65 -4.80
C LYS A 204 1.81 -2.45 -4.59
N ILE A 205 1.26 -2.82 -3.42
CA ILE A 205 -0.17 -2.66 -3.13
C ILE A 205 -0.57 -1.17 -3.12
N ILE A 206 0.26 -0.31 -2.53
CA ILE A 206 0.03 1.15 -2.51
C ILE A 206 0.00 1.70 -3.94
N ASN A 207 1.00 1.33 -4.76
CA ASN A 207 1.10 1.80 -6.14
C ASN A 207 -0.07 1.31 -7.01
N GLU A 208 -0.50 0.06 -6.82
CA GLU A 208 -1.62 -0.51 -7.58
C GLU A 208 -2.96 0.16 -7.18
N ARG A 209 -3.24 0.28 -5.88
CA ARG A 209 -4.44 1.01 -5.39
C ARG A 209 -4.46 2.45 -5.90
N TRP A 210 -3.29 3.09 -5.93
CA TRP A 210 -3.16 4.41 -6.50
C TRP A 210 -3.50 4.42 -8.00
N ALA A 211 -2.99 3.46 -8.77
CA ALA A 211 -3.27 3.34 -10.20
C ALA A 211 -4.77 3.08 -10.48
N CYS A 212 -5.46 2.36 -9.60
CA CYS A 212 -6.91 2.15 -9.65
C CYS A 212 -7.75 3.39 -9.26
N GLY A 213 -7.11 4.50 -8.85
CA GLY A 213 -7.81 5.71 -8.40
C GLY A 213 -8.26 5.67 -6.93
N GLU A 214 -7.87 4.65 -6.16
CA GLU A 214 -8.17 4.53 -4.73
C GLU A 214 -7.19 5.35 -3.87
N THR A 215 -7.19 6.67 -4.06
CA THR A 215 -6.24 7.61 -3.44
C THR A 215 -6.26 7.55 -1.91
N ALA A 216 -7.43 7.56 -1.28
CA ALA A 216 -7.54 7.54 0.18
C ALA A 216 -7.08 6.21 0.81
N PRO A 217 -7.52 5.03 0.32
CA PRO A 217 -6.99 3.74 0.77
C PRO A 217 -5.48 3.58 0.56
N ALA A 218 -4.93 4.06 -0.56
CA ALA A 218 -3.49 4.02 -0.81
C ALA A 218 -2.70 4.86 0.21
N VAL A 219 -3.19 6.08 0.50
CA VAL A 219 -2.55 6.96 1.51
C VAL A 219 -2.69 6.39 2.92
N TRP A 220 -3.86 5.86 3.28
CA TRP A 220 -4.06 5.19 4.56
C TRP A 220 -3.03 4.07 4.76
N LEU A 221 -2.92 3.15 3.79
CA LEU A 221 -1.97 2.03 3.87
C LEU A 221 -0.51 2.52 3.96
N ALA A 222 -0.16 3.55 3.18
CA ALA A 222 1.18 4.13 3.21
C ALA A 222 1.53 4.78 4.56
N VAL A 223 0.55 5.36 5.26
CA VAL A 223 0.73 5.93 6.59
C VAL A 223 0.89 4.82 7.62
N GLU A 224 -0.03 3.84 7.63
CA GLU A 224 0.01 2.71 8.58
C GLU A 224 1.31 1.91 8.46
N CYS A 225 1.76 1.64 7.24
CA CYS A 225 3.00 0.89 6.98
C CYS A 225 4.28 1.74 7.03
N GLN A 226 4.21 3.03 7.36
CA GLN A 226 5.35 3.96 7.37
C GLN A 226 6.09 4.11 6.02
N GLN A 227 5.38 3.88 4.90
CA GLN A 227 5.90 3.97 3.54
C GLN A 227 5.35 5.17 2.77
N SER A 228 5.30 6.33 3.43
CA SER A 228 4.62 7.51 2.90
C SER A 228 5.46 8.43 2.02
N LYS A 229 6.76 8.16 1.84
CA LYS A 229 7.70 9.12 1.21
C LYS A 229 7.34 9.49 -0.23
N SER A 230 6.97 8.51 -1.06
CA SER A 230 6.60 8.75 -2.47
C SER A 230 5.33 9.61 -2.57
N LEU A 231 4.30 9.26 -1.81
CA LEU A 231 3.03 10.00 -1.74
C LEU A 231 3.23 11.40 -1.16
N GLN A 232 4.04 11.54 -0.11
CA GLN A 232 4.40 12.84 0.47
C GLN A 232 4.99 13.78 -0.59
N ILE A 233 5.97 13.33 -1.38
CA ILE A 233 6.58 14.13 -2.45
C ILE A 233 5.54 14.54 -3.50
N ARG A 234 4.62 13.63 -3.85
CA ARG A 234 3.55 13.91 -4.80
C ARG A 234 2.57 14.96 -4.29
N PHE A 235 2.06 14.81 -3.08
CA PHE A 235 1.14 15.79 -2.50
C PHE A 235 1.81 17.15 -2.27
N GLU A 236 3.08 17.17 -1.84
CA GLU A 236 3.85 18.41 -1.78
C GLU A 236 3.91 19.12 -3.14
N ARG A 237 4.09 18.38 -4.24
CA ARG A 237 4.08 18.96 -5.59
C ARG A 237 2.72 19.54 -5.95
N ILE A 238 1.64 18.80 -5.67
CA ILE A 238 0.27 19.23 -5.97
C ILE A 238 -0.11 20.47 -5.16
N LEU A 239 0.15 20.46 -3.85
CA LEU A 239 -0.17 21.57 -2.95
C LEU A 239 0.68 22.84 -3.24
N ARG A 240 1.86 22.67 -3.85
CA ARG A 240 2.70 23.78 -4.36
C ARG A 240 2.42 24.15 -5.82
N SER A 241 1.39 23.57 -6.43
CA SER A 241 0.93 23.91 -7.78
C SER A 241 -0.22 24.93 -7.74
N PRO A 242 -0.45 25.70 -8.82
CA PRO A 242 -1.57 26.66 -8.89
C PRO A 242 -2.96 26.01 -8.80
N GLY A 243 -3.09 24.72 -9.12
CA GLY A 243 -4.36 23.97 -9.10
C GLY A 243 -4.65 23.25 -7.78
N ALA A 244 -3.95 23.58 -6.69
CA ALA A 244 -4.05 22.85 -5.42
C ALA A 244 -5.48 22.83 -4.82
N LEU A 245 -6.24 23.93 -4.97
CA LEU A 245 -7.62 24.02 -4.48
C LEU A 245 -8.60 23.13 -5.27
N GLU A 246 -8.32 22.90 -6.55
CA GLU A 246 -9.19 22.15 -7.46
C GLU A 246 -8.87 20.65 -7.48
N SER A 247 -7.69 20.28 -6.99
CA SER A 247 -7.20 18.90 -6.99
C SER A 247 -8.17 17.93 -6.29
N VAL A 248 -8.59 16.91 -7.04
CA VAL A 248 -9.43 15.82 -6.53
C VAL A 248 -8.68 14.98 -5.51
N GLU A 249 -7.40 14.70 -5.75
CA GLU A 249 -6.55 13.90 -4.84
C GLU A 249 -6.45 14.56 -3.45
N VAL A 250 -6.19 15.86 -3.40
CA VAL A 250 -6.12 16.64 -2.14
C VAL A 250 -7.46 16.62 -1.42
N TYR A 251 -8.56 16.79 -2.17
CA TYR A 251 -9.90 16.79 -1.60
C TYR A 251 -10.27 15.45 -0.97
N VAL A 252 -10.10 14.35 -1.70
CA VAL A 252 -10.42 12.98 -1.26
C VAL A 252 -9.60 12.59 -0.03
N VAL A 253 -8.29 12.84 -0.04
CA VAL A 253 -7.43 12.55 1.12
C VAL A 253 -7.79 13.44 2.30
N GLY A 254 -8.04 14.73 2.07
CA GLY A 254 -8.45 15.63 3.14
C GLY A 254 -9.79 15.24 3.78
N GLN A 255 -10.74 14.75 2.99
CA GLN A 255 -12.01 14.21 3.51
C GLN A 255 -11.76 12.96 4.35
N ALA A 256 -10.92 12.05 3.87
CA ALA A 256 -10.56 10.85 4.60
C ALA A 256 -9.88 11.15 5.94
N VAL A 257 -9.04 12.18 6.01
CA VAL A 257 -8.45 12.67 7.28
C VAL A 257 -9.52 13.28 8.18
N ASN A 258 -10.37 14.18 7.66
CA ASN A 258 -11.43 14.83 8.44
C ASN A 258 -12.48 13.84 8.99
N ASN A 259 -12.68 12.71 8.29
CA ASN A 259 -13.58 11.63 8.70
C ASN A 259 -12.89 10.55 9.56
N ASN A 260 -11.63 10.75 9.97
CA ASN A 260 -10.81 9.81 10.75
C ASN A 260 -10.56 8.44 10.07
N PHE A 261 -10.73 8.34 8.75
CA PHE A 261 -10.32 7.14 8.01
C PHE A 261 -8.78 7.04 7.96
N ILE A 262 -8.09 8.17 7.79
CA ILE A 262 -6.64 8.25 7.91
C ILE A 262 -6.31 8.87 9.27
N SER A 263 -5.70 8.08 10.16
CA SER A 263 -5.20 8.60 11.42
C SER A 263 -3.93 9.40 11.18
N VAL A 264 -3.89 10.64 11.65
CA VAL A 264 -2.70 11.50 11.53
C VAL A 264 -1.63 11.10 12.55
N ASP A 265 -2.05 10.52 13.68
CA ASP A 265 -1.17 10.15 14.79
C ASP A 265 -0.35 8.89 14.53
N THR A 266 -0.74 8.07 13.53
CA THR A 266 -0.01 6.86 13.17
C THR A 266 1.20 7.15 12.27
N SER A 267 1.34 8.37 11.71
CA SER A 267 2.48 8.72 10.85
C SER A 267 3.72 9.11 11.64
N SER A 268 4.80 8.32 11.56
CA SER A 268 6.13 8.72 12.09
C SER A 268 6.81 9.81 11.25
N ASN A 269 6.35 10.03 10.01
CA ASN A 269 6.88 11.04 9.10
C ASN A 269 6.20 12.40 9.33
N LEU A 270 6.90 13.34 10.00
CA LEU A 270 6.41 14.69 10.29
C LEU A 270 6.01 15.48 9.03
N ARG A 271 6.70 15.27 7.91
CA ARG A 271 6.35 15.95 6.66
C ARG A 271 5.05 15.43 6.08
N MET A 272 4.84 14.11 6.11
CA MET A 272 3.57 13.52 5.70
C MET A 272 2.41 13.98 6.60
N LEU A 273 2.64 14.05 7.90
CA LEU A 273 1.66 14.58 8.85
C LEU A 273 1.28 16.03 8.52
N ASN A 274 2.26 16.88 8.17
CA ASN A 274 1.97 18.25 7.73
C ASN A 274 1.16 18.28 6.42
N VAL A 275 1.53 17.43 5.44
CA VAL A 275 0.79 17.27 4.18
C VAL A 275 -0.67 16.89 4.44
N LEU A 276 -0.92 15.88 5.28
CA LEU A 276 -2.27 15.41 5.61
C LEU A 276 -3.11 16.51 6.27
N ARG A 277 -2.52 17.28 7.20
CA ARG A 277 -3.18 18.43 7.84
C ARG A 277 -3.54 19.52 6.83
N VAL A 278 -2.66 19.80 5.88
CA VAL A 278 -2.93 20.78 4.82
C VAL A 278 -4.04 20.28 3.90
N CYS A 279 -4.00 19.00 3.47
CA CYS A 279 -5.07 18.41 2.68
C CYS A 279 -6.43 18.47 3.41
N ALA A 280 -6.45 18.16 4.71
CA ALA A 280 -7.64 18.24 5.55
C ALA A 280 -8.22 19.66 5.60
N ALA A 281 -7.38 20.67 5.84
CA ALA A 281 -7.79 22.07 5.89
C ALA A 281 -8.31 22.58 4.53
N VAL A 282 -7.61 22.26 3.43
CA VAL A 282 -8.02 22.63 2.06
C VAL A 282 -9.34 21.94 1.68
N SER A 283 -9.51 20.68 2.06
CA SER A 283 -10.72 19.91 1.79
C SER A 283 -11.93 20.45 2.56
N GLU A 284 -11.75 20.79 3.84
CA GLU A 284 -12.78 21.44 4.67
C GLU A 284 -13.19 22.79 4.06
N TYR A 285 -12.21 23.61 3.63
CA TYR A 285 -12.47 24.88 2.97
C TYR A 285 -13.25 24.72 1.66
N ARG A 286 -12.81 23.81 0.78
CA ARG A 286 -13.50 23.53 -0.49
C ARG A 286 -14.93 23.05 -0.26
N ARG A 287 -15.15 22.17 0.73
CA ARG A 287 -16.49 21.72 1.11
C ARG A 287 -17.35 22.89 1.59
N ALA A 288 -16.80 23.78 2.40
CA ALA A 288 -17.53 24.93 2.92
C ALA A 288 -17.94 25.92 1.83
N ILE A 289 -17.02 26.26 0.93
CA ILE A 289 -17.29 27.12 -0.23
C ILE A 289 -18.34 26.49 -1.15
N GLY A 290 -18.24 25.18 -1.41
CA GLY A 290 -19.22 24.45 -2.22
C GLY A 290 -20.64 24.49 -1.65
N SER A 291 -20.79 24.32 -0.33
CA SER A 291 -22.10 24.46 0.33
C SER A 291 -22.68 25.88 0.21
N LEU A 292 -21.84 26.91 0.32
CA LEU A 292 -22.27 28.30 0.16
C LEU A 292 -22.73 28.60 -1.26
N GLN A 293 -22.00 28.12 -2.27
CA GLN A 293 -22.36 28.27 -3.68
C GLN A 293 -23.63 27.50 -4.05
N GLY A 294 -23.85 26.31 -3.46
CA GLY A 294 -25.07 25.54 -3.63
C GLY A 294 -26.33 26.26 -3.12
N LEU A 295 -26.19 27.03 -2.04
CA LEU A 295 -27.27 27.89 -1.52
C LEU A 295 -27.51 29.11 -2.41
N ASP A 296 -26.46 29.73 -2.96
CA ASP A 296 -26.59 30.87 -3.88
C ASP A 296 -27.35 30.51 -5.18
N GLY A 297 -27.40 29.23 -5.56
CA GLY A 297 -28.19 28.73 -6.70
C GLY A 297 -29.67 28.46 -6.42
N GLN A 298 -30.13 28.56 -5.16
CA GLN A 298 -31.54 28.37 -4.79
C GLN A 298 -32.32 29.68 -4.92
N LYS A 299 -33.59 29.60 -5.36
CA LYS A 299 -34.44 30.78 -5.63
C LYS A 299 -34.78 31.59 -4.37
N ASP A 300 -34.79 30.97 -3.19
CA ASP A 300 -35.05 31.62 -1.89
C ASP A 300 -34.04 31.14 -0.83
N PRO A 301 -32.80 31.68 -0.84
CA PRO A 301 -31.80 31.28 0.15
C PRO A 301 -32.04 32.05 1.45
N VAL A 302 -32.65 31.41 2.44
CA VAL A 302 -32.48 31.83 3.84
C VAL A 302 -31.04 31.49 4.22
N ARG A 303 -30.13 32.44 3.96
CA ARG A 303 -28.71 32.30 4.28
C ARG A 303 -28.56 32.27 5.81
N SER A 304 -28.24 31.12 6.37
CA SER A 304 -27.91 31.09 7.80
C SER A 304 -26.56 31.76 8.02
N PRO A 305 -26.44 32.73 8.95
CA PRO A 305 -25.16 33.32 9.33
C PRO A 305 -24.17 32.23 9.78
N ASP A 306 -24.66 31.10 10.30
CA ASP A 306 -23.87 29.94 10.69
C ASP A 306 -23.05 29.35 9.52
N THR A 307 -23.62 29.32 8.31
CA THR A 307 -22.93 28.80 7.13
C THR A 307 -21.75 29.70 6.76
N ILE A 308 -21.94 31.02 6.82
CA ILE A 308 -20.88 32.00 6.55
C ILE A 308 -19.77 31.89 7.61
N HIS A 309 -20.14 31.79 8.89
CA HIS A 309 -19.17 31.59 9.97
C HIS A 309 -18.40 30.27 9.83
N TRP A 310 -19.05 29.20 9.39
CA TRP A 310 -18.37 27.93 9.12
C TRP A 310 -17.35 28.05 7.98
N VAL A 311 -17.70 28.71 6.87
CA VAL A 311 -16.76 28.99 5.77
C VAL A 311 -15.56 29.78 6.25
N LEU A 312 -15.78 30.83 7.05
CA LEU A 312 -14.70 31.65 7.59
C LEU A 312 -13.78 30.84 8.51
N ARG A 313 -14.33 29.98 9.39
CA ARG A 313 -13.51 29.07 10.22
C ARG A 313 -12.68 28.09 9.38
N ALA A 314 -13.26 27.54 8.31
CA ALA A 314 -12.54 26.64 7.41
C ALA A 314 -11.43 27.39 6.63
N ALA A 315 -11.71 28.62 6.19
CA ALA A 315 -10.75 29.49 5.55
C ALA A 315 -9.57 29.84 6.48
N GLU A 316 -9.85 30.11 7.76
CA GLU A 316 -8.82 30.38 8.76
C GLU A 316 -7.82 29.23 8.89
N LYS A 317 -8.33 28.00 9.00
CA LYS A 317 -7.51 26.78 9.06
C LYS A 317 -6.63 26.65 7.82
N ALA A 318 -7.22 26.83 6.63
CA ALA A 318 -6.49 26.74 5.37
C ALA A 318 -5.43 27.85 5.24
N LEU A 319 -5.76 29.11 5.56
CA LEU A 319 -4.84 30.25 5.55
C LEU A 319 -3.64 30.03 6.46
N ARG A 320 -3.84 29.54 7.68
CA ARG A 320 -2.74 29.22 8.61
C ARG A 320 -1.77 28.17 8.05
N CYS A 321 -2.24 27.25 7.22
CA CYS A 321 -1.41 26.24 6.55
C CYS A 321 -0.63 26.80 5.34
N THR A 322 -1.08 27.88 4.70
CA THR A 322 -0.45 28.41 3.48
C THR A 322 1.01 28.83 3.70
N ALA A 323 1.27 29.50 4.83
CA ALA A 323 2.57 30.05 5.18
C ALA A 323 3.59 28.95 5.50
N SER A 324 3.21 28.00 6.35
CA SER A 324 4.09 26.90 6.78
C SER A 324 4.40 25.93 5.65
N PHE A 325 3.46 25.73 4.73
CA PHE A 325 3.61 24.78 3.63
C PHE A 325 4.24 25.38 2.36
N ARG A 326 4.30 26.71 2.26
CA ARG A 326 4.74 27.47 1.07
C ARG A 326 3.92 27.10 -0.17
N MET A 327 2.60 27.28 -0.07
CA MET A 327 1.68 27.03 -1.20
C MET A 327 1.94 28.00 -2.37
N HIS A 328 1.50 27.62 -3.57
CA HIS A 328 1.65 28.46 -4.76
C HIS A 328 0.91 29.81 -4.61
N PRO A 329 1.47 30.93 -5.10
CA PRO A 329 0.84 32.25 -5.08
C PRO A 329 -0.61 32.30 -5.53
N THR A 330 -0.89 31.70 -6.69
CA THR A 330 -2.24 31.66 -7.28
C THR A 330 -3.25 31.02 -6.33
N THR A 331 -2.86 29.92 -5.68
CA THR A 331 -3.68 29.21 -4.69
C THR A 331 -3.97 30.10 -3.49
N VAL A 332 -2.94 30.79 -2.96
CA VAL A 332 -3.09 31.68 -1.80
C VAL A 332 -3.94 32.90 -2.17
N LEU A 333 -3.70 33.54 -3.32
CA LEU A 333 -4.49 34.68 -3.80
C LEU A 333 -5.95 34.30 -3.98
N ALA A 334 -6.25 33.16 -4.61
CA ALA A 334 -7.62 32.68 -4.77
C ALA A 334 -8.30 32.43 -3.41
N LEU A 335 -7.59 31.82 -2.46
CA LEU A 335 -8.11 31.55 -1.13
C LEU A 335 -8.39 32.84 -0.36
N VAL A 336 -7.46 33.81 -0.39
CA VAL A 336 -7.66 35.12 0.25
C VAL A 336 -8.83 35.85 -0.40
N GLU A 337 -8.86 35.96 -1.72
CA GLU A 337 -9.91 36.66 -2.45
C GLU A 337 -11.30 36.09 -2.14
N GLN A 338 -11.47 34.77 -2.28
CA GLN A 338 -12.73 34.09 -1.96
C GLN A 338 -13.14 34.29 -0.50
N THR A 339 -12.18 34.27 0.43
CA THR A 339 -12.45 34.48 1.86
C THR A 339 -12.92 35.91 2.15
N VAL A 340 -12.30 36.92 1.52
CA VAL A 340 -12.73 38.32 1.67
C VAL A 340 -14.13 38.52 1.08
N ASP A 341 -14.39 37.96 -0.09
CA ASP A 341 -15.70 38.04 -0.74
C ASP A 341 -16.80 37.40 0.13
N VAL A 342 -16.49 36.31 0.86
CA VAL A 342 -17.41 35.71 1.84
C VAL A 342 -17.57 36.59 3.08
N ALA A 343 -16.50 37.15 3.63
CA ALA A 343 -16.55 38.00 4.82
C ALA A 343 -17.36 39.29 4.58
N LEU A 344 -17.28 39.87 3.39
CA LEU A 344 -18.02 41.07 3.00
C LEU A 344 -19.55 40.84 2.88
N ARG A 345 -20.01 39.59 2.83
CA ARG A 345 -21.45 39.26 2.83
C ARG A 345 -22.10 39.45 4.21
N LEU A 346 -21.31 39.55 5.28
CA LEU A 346 -21.82 39.83 6.62
C LEU A 346 -22.14 41.33 6.78
N PRO A 347 -23.18 41.67 7.57
CA PRO A 347 -23.42 43.05 8.00
C PRO A 347 -22.18 43.66 8.65
N GLU A 348 -22.00 44.98 8.55
CA GLU A 348 -20.78 45.66 9.03
C GLU A 348 -20.45 45.34 10.50
N GLU A 349 -21.48 45.25 11.33
CA GLU A 349 -21.40 44.94 12.77
C GLU A 349 -20.88 43.52 13.06
N GLN A 350 -21.04 42.60 12.10
CA GLN A 350 -20.65 41.19 12.23
C GLN A 350 -19.38 40.84 11.42
N ARG A 351 -18.74 41.83 10.80
CA ARG A 351 -17.54 41.59 10.00
C ARG A 351 -16.39 41.09 10.88
N PRO A 352 -15.69 40.01 10.48
CA PRO A 352 -14.67 39.38 11.29
C PRO A 352 -13.35 40.17 11.22
N ARG A 353 -13.26 41.32 11.91
CA ARG A 353 -12.05 42.17 11.93
C ARG A 353 -10.77 41.44 12.35
N ASN A 354 -10.91 40.39 13.16
CA ASN A 354 -9.81 39.52 13.60
C ASN A 354 -9.14 38.73 12.45
N PHE A 355 -9.77 38.62 11.27
CA PHE A 355 -9.19 37.96 10.09
C PHE A 355 -8.24 38.86 9.29
N ILE A 356 -8.34 40.18 9.45
CA ILE A 356 -7.55 41.15 8.66
C ILE A 356 -6.04 40.89 8.79
N PRO A 357 -5.46 40.65 9.98
CA PRO A 357 -4.04 40.33 10.09
C PRO A 357 -3.65 39.06 9.34
N LEU A 358 -4.49 38.01 9.38
CA LEU A 358 -4.22 36.73 8.72
C LEU A 358 -4.24 36.86 7.19
N LEU A 359 -5.22 37.60 6.66
CA LEU A 359 -5.35 37.86 5.22
C LEU A 359 -4.19 38.73 4.71
N SER A 360 -3.86 39.81 5.44
CA SER A 360 -2.74 40.68 5.11
C SER A 360 -1.40 39.93 5.15
N HIS A 361 -1.20 39.09 6.17
CA HIS A 361 0.00 38.26 6.28
C HIS A 361 0.11 37.27 5.10
N ALA A 362 -0.97 36.58 4.73
CA ALA A 362 -0.97 35.68 3.59
C ALA A 362 -0.58 36.38 2.27
N LEU A 363 -1.09 37.60 2.04
CA LEU A 363 -0.73 38.41 0.87
C LEU A 363 0.73 38.86 0.88
N GLU A 364 1.25 39.27 2.04
CA GLU A 364 2.67 39.64 2.18
C GLU A 364 3.61 38.48 1.86
N LEU A 365 3.28 37.27 2.32
CA LEU A 365 4.05 36.07 2.00
C LEU A 365 4.09 35.80 0.49
N VAL A 366 2.95 35.95 -0.20
CA VAL A 366 2.91 35.79 -1.67
C VAL A 366 3.87 36.75 -2.37
N LEU A 367 3.96 38.00 -1.90
CA LEU A 367 4.81 39.04 -2.49
C LEU A 367 6.30 38.89 -2.14
N ALA A 368 6.61 38.19 -1.04
CA ALA A 368 7.97 37.97 -0.56
C ALA A 368 8.64 36.74 -1.20
N TYR A 369 7.91 35.65 -1.44
CA TYR A 369 8.51 34.35 -1.82
C TYR A 369 8.65 34.11 -3.33
N HIS A 370 8.03 34.91 -4.20
CA HIS A 370 7.96 34.59 -5.64
C HIS A 370 8.37 35.76 -6.55
N SER A 371 9.48 35.57 -7.27
CA SER A 371 10.12 36.60 -8.11
C SER A 371 9.64 36.61 -9.57
N GLU A 372 9.34 35.46 -10.17
CA GLU A 372 9.19 35.33 -11.63
C GLU A 372 7.93 36.00 -12.22
N LYS A 373 6.86 36.15 -11.43
CA LYS A 373 5.60 36.83 -11.83
C LYS A 373 5.17 37.93 -10.87
N ARG A 374 6.15 38.57 -10.23
CA ARG A 374 5.92 39.50 -9.13
C ARG A 374 5.00 40.67 -9.50
N SER A 375 5.09 41.19 -10.73
CA SER A 375 4.24 42.30 -11.21
C SER A 375 2.76 41.91 -11.35
N GLN A 376 2.47 40.74 -11.92
CA GLN A 376 1.10 40.24 -12.07
C GLN A 376 0.47 39.93 -10.71
N HIS A 377 1.21 39.23 -9.84
CA HIS A 377 0.74 38.95 -8.48
C HIS A 377 0.60 40.22 -7.63
N ALA A 378 1.44 41.24 -7.84
CA ALA A 378 1.32 42.52 -7.15
C ALA A 378 0.05 43.29 -7.55
N ALA A 379 -0.31 43.29 -8.83
CA ALA A 379 -1.55 43.90 -9.30
C ALA A 379 -2.79 43.23 -8.70
N HIS A 380 -2.84 41.88 -8.71
CA HIS A 380 -3.93 41.11 -8.10
C HIS A 380 -3.98 41.30 -6.58
N ALA A 381 -2.84 41.25 -5.89
CA ALA A 381 -2.76 41.49 -4.46
C ALA A 381 -3.21 42.90 -4.07
N SER A 382 -2.95 43.93 -4.91
CA SER A 382 -3.45 45.29 -4.69
C SER A 382 -4.97 45.35 -4.70
N ALA A 383 -5.61 44.73 -5.69
CA ALA A 383 -7.07 44.65 -5.76
C ALA A 383 -7.67 43.92 -4.54
N ILE A 384 -7.03 42.84 -4.07
CA ILE A 384 -7.46 42.13 -2.87
C ILE A 384 -7.27 42.99 -1.61
N ARG A 385 -6.16 43.74 -1.50
CA ARG A 385 -5.93 44.67 -0.38
C ARG A 385 -7.04 45.72 -0.28
N GLU A 386 -7.47 46.29 -1.39
CA GLU A 386 -8.61 47.22 -1.41
C GLU A 386 -9.89 46.56 -0.89
N LYS A 387 -10.15 45.29 -1.25
CA LYS A 387 -11.28 44.53 -0.69
C LYS A 387 -11.12 44.28 0.82
N ILE A 388 -9.92 43.97 1.31
CA ILE A 388 -9.64 43.80 2.75
C ILE A 388 -9.92 45.09 3.52
N MET A 389 -9.57 46.25 2.96
CA MET A 389 -9.82 47.54 3.62
C MET A 389 -11.31 47.83 3.82
N ARG A 390 -12.21 47.23 3.03
CA ARG A 390 -13.67 47.33 3.23
C ARG A 390 -14.18 46.52 4.43
N LEU A 391 -13.33 45.70 5.06
CA LEU A 391 -13.67 44.97 6.28
C LEU A 391 -13.44 45.79 7.56
N LEU A 392 -12.72 46.92 7.46
CA LEU A 392 -12.55 47.89 8.54
C LEU A 392 -13.84 48.71 8.72
#